data_AF-A0A529NCU5-F1
#
_entry.id   AF-A0A529NCU5-F1
#
_cell.length_a   1.000
_cell.length_b   1.000
_cell.length_c   1.000
_cell.angle_alpha   90.00
_cell.angle_beta   90.00
_cell.angle_gamma   90.00
#
_symmetry.space_group_name_H-M   'P 1'
#
loop_
_entity.id
_entity.type
_entity.pdbx_description
1 polymer ?
#
loop_
_entity_poly.entity_id
_entity_poly.type
_entity_poly.pdbx_seq_one_letter_code
_entity_poly.pdbx_strand_id
1 'polypeptide(L)' 'VQGLGWVAFDAANGISPDERYVRVATGRDYRDASPVSGIRLGQAQEQLAVTVTVEQ' A
#
# COMPACT_ATOMS: atom_id res chain seq x y z
N VAL A 1 12.59 11.93 -19.04
CA VAL A 1 12.47 10.79 -19.97
C VAL A 1 11.05 10.74 -20.48
N GLN A 2 10.84 10.93 -21.77
CA GLN A 2 9.50 10.90 -22.35
C GLN A 2 8.96 9.46 -22.25
N GLY A 3 7.74 9.29 -21.74
CA GLY A 3 7.10 7.97 -21.63
C GLY A 3 7.50 7.10 -20.43
N LEU A 4 8.19 7.65 -19.41
CA LEU A 4 8.64 6.87 -18.25
C LEU A 4 7.51 6.27 -17.40
N GLY A 5 6.32 6.89 -17.40
CA GLY A 5 5.20 6.46 -16.58
C GLY A 5 5.40 6.74 -15.09
N TRP A 6 4.73 5.96 -14.23
CA TRP A 6 4.81 6.08 -12.77
C TRP A 6 6.11 5.47 -12.24
N VAL A 7 6.84 6.24 -11.43
CA VAL A 7 8.03 5.78 -10.71
C VAL A 7 7.70 5.74 -9.22
N ALA A 8 7.90 4.59 -8.59
CA ALA A 8 7.66 4.41 -7.16
C ALA A 8 8.92 4.77 -6.37
N PHE A 9 8.73 5.30 -5.16
CA PHE A 9 9.80 5.68 -4.24
C PHE A 9 9.44 5.25 -2.82
N ASP A 10 10.41 4.68 -2.12
CA ASP A 10 10.35 4.45 -0.69
C ASP A 10 11.24 5.48 0.02
N ALA A 11 10.60 6.56 0.49
CA ALA A 11 11.29 7.65 1.18
C ALA A 11 11.83 7.26 2.56
N ALA A 12 11.27 6.22 3.21
CA ALA A 12 11.74 5.76 4.51
C ALA A 12 13.08 5.03 4.41
N ASN A 13 13.32 4.36 3.27
CA ASN A 13 14.54 3.59 3.03
C ASN A 13 15.48 4.23 1.98
N GLY A 14 15.08 5.33 1.34
CA GLY A 14 15.91 6.05 0.37
C GLY A 14 16.16 5.27 -0.93
N ILE A 15 15.28 4.33 -1.28
CA ILE A 15 15.42 3.45 -2.45
C ILE A 15 14.17 3.50 -3.34
N SER A 16 14.33 3.15 -4.62
CA SER A 16 13.18 2.79 -5.46
C SER A 16 12.78 1.34 -5.17
N PRO A 17 11.48 1.01 -5.15
CA PRO A 17 11.02 -0.36 -4.97
C PRO A 17 11.62 -1.32 -6.00
N ASP A 18 12.03 -2.49 -5.52
CA ASP A 18 12.49 -3.61 -6.33
C ASP A 18 11.52 -4.80 -6.20
N GLU A 19 11.96 -5.99 -6.58
CA GLU A 19 11.20 -7.25 -6.55
C GLU A 19 10.64 -7.62 -5.16
N ARG A 20 11.11 -6.99 -4.08
CA ARG A 20 10.62 -7.23 -2.71
C ARG A 20 9.32 -6.50 -2.39
N TYR A 21 8.84 -5.60 -3.26
CA TYR A 21 7.66 -4.80 -3.02
C TYR A 21 6.47 -5.32 -3.84
N VAL A 22 5.33 -5.51 -3.19
CA VAL A 22 4.05 -5.81 -3.84
C VAL A 22 3.18 -4.57 -3.85
N ARG A 23 2.81 -4.08 -5.04
CA ARG A 23 1.84 -2.99 -5.17
C ARG A 23 0.43 -3.52 -4.91
N VAL A 24 -0.21 -3.04 -3.86
CA VAL A 24 -1.58 -3.45 -3.47
C VAL A 24 -2.67 -2.49 -3.95
N ALA A 25 -2.38 -1.20 -4.10
CA ALA A 25 -3.32 -0.17 -4.53
C ALA A 25 -2.59 1.04 -5.15
N THR A 26 -3.34 1.86 -5.91
CA THR A 26 -2.88 3.16 -6.45
C THR A 26 -4.00 4.18 -6.34
N GLY A 27 -3.66 5.41 -5.95
CA GLY A 27 -4.61 6.48 -5.74
C GLY A 27 -3.95 7.84 -5.77
N ARG A 28 -4.71 8.93 -5.89
CA ARG A 28 -4.14 10.29 -5.83
C ARG A 28 -3.70 10.65 -4.42
N ASP A 29 -4.39 10.10 -3.42
CA ASP A 29 -4.06 10.25 -2.01
C ASP A 29 -4.43 8.99 -1.22
N TYR A 30 -4.26 9.03 0.10
CA TYR A 30 -4.53 7.90 0.98
C TYR A 30 -5.99 7.42 0.91
N ARG A 31 -6.96 8.28 0.65
CA ARG A 31 -8.39 7.89 0.62
C ARG A 31 -8.70 6.97 -0.54
N ASP A 32 -8.05 7.17 -1.68
CA ASP A 32 -8.19 6.32 -2.87
C ASP A 32 -7.52 4.94 -2.71
N ALA A 33 -6.62 4.81 -1.74
CA ALA A 33 -5.81 3.60 -1.52
C ALA A 33 -5.95 3.03 -0.10
N SER A 34 -6.91 3.51 0.68
CA SER A 34 -7.05 3.11 2.08
C SER A 34 -7.52 1.66 2.17
N PRO A 35 -6.87 0.81 2.99
CA PRO A 35 -7.32 -0.57 3.18
C PRO A 35 -8.72 -0.66 3.82
N VAL A 36 -9.09 0.35 4.63
CA VAL A 36 -10.40 0.46 5.28
C VAL A 36 -10.82 1.94 5.30
N SER A 37 -12.09 2.24 5.03
CA SER A 37 -12.64 3.61 5.10
C SER A 37 -14.10 3.60 5.58
N GLY A 38 -14.53 4.67 6.27
CA GLY A 38 -15.90 4.85 6.74
C GLY A 38 -16.00 4.93 8.27
N ILE A 39 -17.23 4.99 8.79
CA ILE A 39 -17.53 5.07 10.23
C ILE A 39 -18.37 3.84 10.62
N ARG A 40 -18.05 3.24 11.77
CA ARG A 40 -18.85 2.21 12.45
C ARG A 40 -19.42 2.81 13.75
N LEU A 41 -20.67 2.50 14.08
CA LEU A 41 -21.32 2.90 15.33
C LEU A 41 -21.73 1.64 16.11
N GLY A 42 -21.42 1.59 17.41
CA GLY A 42 -21.68 0.45 18.28
C GLY A 42 -20.41 -0.10 18.94
N GLN A 43 -20.54 -1.21 19.69
CA GLN A 43 -19.39 -1.91 20.26
C GLN A 43 -18.66 -2.67 19.16
N ALA A 44 -17.35 -2.46 19.03
CA ALA A 44 -16.52 -3.10 18.02
C ALA A 44 -15.13 -3.43 18.58
N GLN A 45 -14.55 -4.52 18.07
CA GLN A 45 -13.14 -4.86 18.28
C GLN A 45 -12.46 -4.83 16.91
N GLU A 46 -11.42 -4.01 16.76
CA GLU A 46 -10.69 -3.85 15.51
C GLU A 46 -9.39 -4.68 15.55
N GLN A 47 -9.14 -5.45 14.48
CA GLN A 47 -7.93 -6.25 14.31
C GLN A 47 -7.49 -6.19 12.85
N LEU A 48 -6.19 -5.99 12.61
CA LEU A 48 -5.58 -6.06 11.29
C LEU A 48 -4.56 -7.20 11.29
N ALA A 49 -4.76 -8.19 10.42
CA ALA A 49 -3.81 -9.27 10.18
C ALA A 49 -3.33 -9.19 8.72
N VAL A 50 -2.02 -9.25 8.52
CA VAL A 50 -1.39 -9.22 7.21
C VAL A 50 -0.50 -10.47 7.08
N THR A 51 -0.63 -11.20 5.98
CA THR A 51 0.21 -12.37 5.66
C THR A 51 0.80 -12.19 4.28
N VAL A 52 2.09 -12.51 4.13
CA VAL A 52 2.78 -12.58 2.85
C VAL A 52 3.51 -13.91 2.79
N THR A 53 3.32 -14.65 1.69
CA THR A 53 4.02 -15.92 1.43
C THR A 53 4.97 -15.69 0.25
N VAL A 54 6.20 -16.20 0.37
CA VAL A 54 7.22 -16.16 -0.68
C VAL A 54 7.66 -17.60 -0.95
N GLU A 55 7.68 -18.01 -2.21
CA GLU A 55 8.16 -19.33 -2.66
C GLU A 55 9.52 -19.14 -3.36
N GLN A 56 10.39 -20.16 -3.27
CA GLN A 56 11.77 -20.13 -3.77
C GLN A 56 11.90 -20.80 -5.14
#